data_AF-A0A3D9CDR1-F1
#
_entry.id   AF-A0A3D9CDR1-F1
#
_cell.length_a   1.000
_cell.length_b   1.000
_cell.length_c   1.000
_cell.angle_alpha   90.00
_cell.angle_beta   90.00
_cell.angle_gamma   90.00
#
_symmetry.space_group_name_H-M   'P 1'
#
loop_
_entity.id
_entity.type
_entity.pdbx_description
1 polymer ?
#
loop_
_entity_poly.entity_id
_entity_poly.type
_entity_poly.pdbx_seq_one_letter_code
_entity_poly.pdbx_strand_id
1 'polypeptide(L)'
;MESKNKIEKWISPHLSRGKRAFTTKFDLTQVMCLIIKRLKTGCQWRELRLKEYFGREKISWQSINYCFNKWSKGGSFRRIWIHLLYSNKRALDLSSLQLDGSYTRSRMGGEGLVI
;
A
#
# COMPACT_ATOMS: atom_id res chain seq x y z
N MET A 1 -12.24 -3.22 14.41
CA MET A 1 -13.29 -2.96 13.40
C MET A 1 -13.16 -1.56 12.78
N GLU A 2 -12.73 -0.53 13.53
CA GLU A 2 -12.61 0.86 13.03
C GLU A 2 -11.61 1.10 11.90
N SER A 3 -10.51 0.35 11.84
CA SER A 3 -9.52 0.52 10.78
C SER A 3 -10.06 0.14 9.39
N LYS A 4 -10.97 -0.85 9.31
CA LYS A 4 -11.57 -1.28 8.05
C LYS A 4 -12.51 -0.20 7.48
N ASN A 5 -13.37 0.38 8.32
CA ASN A 5 -14.30 1.44 7.91
C ASN A 5 -13.57 2.70 7.41
N LYS A 6 -12.45 3.06 8.04
CA LYS A 6 -11.60 4.16 7.56
C LYS A 6 -10.97 3.83 6.20
N ILE A 7 -10.47 2.61 6.01
CA ILE A 7 -9.88 2.19 4.73
C ILE A 7 -10.94 2.18 3.61
N GLU A 8 -12.13 1.67 3.87
CA GLU A 8 -13.20 1.69 2.88
C GLU A 8 -13.59 3.10 2.45
N LYS A 9 -13.73 4.02 3.41
CA LYS A 9 -14.10 5.41 3.13
C LYS A 9 -13.00 6.19 2.39
N TRP A 10 -11.76 6.07 2.83
CA TRP A 10 -10.67 6.94 2.38
C TRP A 10 -9.80 6.34 1.27
N ILE A 11 -9.79 5.01 1.11
CA ILE A 11 -8.87 4.30 0.22
C ILE A 11 -9.60 3.61 -0.93
N SER A 12 -10.72 2.92 -0.66
CA SER A 12 -11.50 2.18 -1.69
C SER A 12 -11.81 2.98 -2.96
N PRO A 13 -12.14 4.29 -2.91
CA PRO A 13 -12.47 5.07 -4.12
C PRO A 13 -11.28 5.27 -5.07
N HIS A 14 -10.05 5.25 -4.53
CA HIS A 14 -8.84 5.61 -5.28
C HIS A 14 -8.03 4.39 -5.77
N LEU A 15 -8.44 3.18 -5.37
CA LEU A 15 -7.85 1.94 -5.83
C LEU A 15 -8.27 1.64 -7.26
N SER A 16 -7.29 1.40 -8.14
CA SER A 16 -7.57 0.93 -9.50
C SER A 16 -8.23 -0.44 -9.46
N ARG A 17 -9.54 -0.49 -9.74
CA ARG A 17 -10.30 -1.73 -9.99
C ARG A 17 -9.96 -2.25 -11.40
N GLY A 18 -9.93 -3.57 -11.58
CA GLY A 18 -9.68 -4.14 -12.92
C GLY A 18 -10.78 -3.76 -13.91
N LYS A 19 -10.42 -3.52 -15.18
CA LYS A 19 -11.38 -3.26 -16.28
C LYS A 19 -12.30 -4.45 -16.59
N ARG A 20 -11.95 -5.65 -16.13
CA ARG A 20 -12.78 -6.85 -16.27
C ARG A 20 -13.70 -6.93 -15.07
N ALA A 21 -14.99 -7.11 -15.32
CA ALA A 21 -16.05 -7.44 -14.36
C ALA A 21 -15.84 -8.82 -13.69
N PHE A 22 -14.60 -9.15 -13.32
CA PHE A 22 -14.33 -10.15 -12.31
C PHE A 22 -14.67 -9.50 -10.98
N THR A 23 -15.80 -9.89 -10.41
CA THR A 23 -16.02 -9.77 -8.98
C THR A 23 -14.83 -10.46 -8.32
N THR A 24 -13.87 -9.68 -7.82
CA THR A 24 -12.79 -10.22 -7.00
C THR A 24 -13.48 -10.96 -5.87
N LYS A 25 -13.35 -12.30 -5.84
CA LYS A 25 -13.99 -13.14 -4.83
C LYS A 25 -13.56 -12.76 -3.40
N PHE A 26 -12.43 -12.08 -3.28
CA PHE A 26 -11.82 -11.66 -2.02
C PHE A 26 -11.95 -10.15 -1.79
N ASP A 27 -12.05 -9.78 -0.51
CA ASP A 27 -12.21 -8.40 -0.05
C ASP A 27 -10.94 -7.56 -0.29
N LEU A 28 -11.05 -6.52 -1.11
CA LEU A 28 -9.97 -5.57 -1.41
C LEU A 28 -9.54 -4.79 -0.16
N THR A 29 -10.45 -4.55 0.78
CA THR A 29 -10.16 -3.88 2.05
C THR A 29 -9.20 -4.73 2.88
N GLN A 30 -9.42 -6.05 2.93
CA GLN A 30 -8.50 -6.99 3.58
C GLN A 30 -7.12 -7.05 2.92
N VAL A 31 -7.06 -7.06 1.57
CA VAL A 31 -5.79 -6.98 0.85
C VAL A 31 -5.03 -5.71 1.21
N MET A 32 -5.71 -4.56 1.24
CA MET A 32 -5.10 -3.29 1.60
C MET A 32 -4.63 -3.29 3.07
N CYS A 33 -5.40 -3.85 4.00
CA CYS A 33 -4.99 -4.00 5.40
C CYS A 33 -3.69 -4.80 5.54
N LEU A 34 -3.56 -5.91 4.81
CA LEU A 34 -2.36 -6.74 4.82
C LEU A 34 -1.16 -6.01 4.22
N ILE A 35 -1.36 -5.26 3.13
CA ILE A 35 -0.31 -4.44 2.53
C ILE A 35 0.16 -3.38 3.54
N ILE A 36 -0.77 -2.66 4.20
CA ILE A 36 -0.41 -1.66 5.21
C ILE A 36 0.33 -2.31 6.38
N LYS A 37 -0.13 -3.47 6.87
CA LYS A 37 0.55 -4.22 7.92
C LYS A 37 1.98 -4.57 7.50
N ARG A 38 2.17 -5.08 6.28
CA ARG A 38 3.48 -5.36 5.69
C ARG A 38 4.36 -4.12 5.62
N LEU A 39 3.82 -2.98 5.19
CA LEU A 39 4.59 -1.73 5.09
C LEU A 39 5.00 -1.20 6.47
N LYS A 40 4.16 -1.40 7.50
CA LYS A 40 4.47 -1.00 8.87
C LYS A 40 5.49 -1.92 9.56
N THR A 41 5.39 -3.23 9.33
CA THR A 41 6.26 -4.21 10.02
C THR A 41 7.52 -4.57 9.24
N GLY A 42 7.54 -4.32 7.93
CA GLY A 42 8.64 -4.73 7.05
C GLY A 42 8.72 -6.24 6.81
N CYS A 43 7.72 -7.03 7.22
CA CYS A 43 7.78 -8.49 7.11
C CYS A 43 7.79 -8.97 5.64
N GLN A 44 8.25 -10.21 5.44
CA GLN A 44 8.29 -10.80 4.10
C GLN A 44 6.88 -11.12 3.60
N TRP A 45 6.66 -11.06 2.28
CA TRP A 45 5.36 -11.40 1.67
C TRP A 45 4.90 -12.82 1.99
N ARG A 46 5.84 -13.76 2.15
CA ARG A 46 5.56 -15.17 2.48
C ARG A 46 5.09 -15.37 3.92
N GLU A 47 5.43 -14.45 4.81
CA GLU A 47 5.09 -14.49 6.24
C GLU A 47 3.76 -13.81 6.56
N LEU A 48 3.04 -13.35 5.53
CA LEU A 48 1.72 -12.77 5.72
C LEU A 48 0.76 -13.82 6.27
N ARG A 49 0.03 -13.45 7.33
CA ARG A 49 -0.96 -14.32 7.97
C ARG A 49 -2.27 -14.35 7.17
N LEU A 50 -2.23 -14.91 5.97
CA LEU A 50 -3.37 -14.91 5.03
C LEU A 50 -4.62 -15.58 5.59
N LYS A 51 -4.44 -16.66 6.35
CA LYS A 51 -5.53 -17.42 6.99
C LYS A 51 -6.34 -16.57 7.98
N GLU A 52 -5.70 -15.63 8.69
CA GLU A 52 -6.40 -14.73 9.63
C GLU A 52 -7.34 -13.75 8.90
N TYR A 53 -7.02 -13.38 7.66
CA TYR A 53 -7.76 -12.36 6.92
C TYR A 53 -8.82 -12.97 6.00
N PHE A 54 -8.50 -14.08 5.33
CA PHE A 54 -9.34 -14.66 4.27
C PHE A 54 -9.95 -16.02 4.64
N GLY A 55 -9.69 -16.52 5.86
CA GLY A 55 -10.29 -17.75 6.37
C GLY A 55 -10.04 -18.95 5.45
N ARG A 56 -11.12 -19.44 4.81
CA ARG A 56 -11.11 -20.60 3.90
C ARG A 56 -10.84 -20.26 2.44
N GLU A 57 -10.81 -18.98 2.07
CA GLU A 57 -10.51 -18.59 0.70
C GLU A 57 -9.04 -18.86 0.38
N LYS A 58 -8.80 -19.55 -0.74
CA LYS A 58 -7.44 -19.84 -1.23
C LYS A 58 -6.85 -18.60 -1.90
N ILE A 59 -6.40 -17.64 -1.10
CA ILE A 59 -5.57 -16.54 -1.58
C ILE A 59 -4.09 -16.85 -1.34
N SER A 60 -3.24 -16.50 -2.30
CA SER A 60 -1.80 -16.66 -2.18
C SER A 60 -1.11 -15.31 -1.92
N TRP A 61 0.07 -15.34 -1.32
CA TRP A 61 0.85 -14.12 -1.11
C TRP A 61 1.27 -13.50 -2.46
N GLN A 62 1.42 -14.31 -3.52
CA GLN A 62 1.69 -13.84 -4.87
C GLN A 62 0.55 -12.95 -5.38
N SER A 63 -0.71 -13.32 -5.12
CA SER A 63 -1.88 -12.51 -5.49
C SER A 63 -1.86 -11.14 -4.80
N ILE A 64 -1.49 -11.10 -3.51
CA ILE A 64 -1.37 -9.85 -2.76
C ILE A 64 -0.22 -8.99 -3.30
N ASN A 65 0.94 -9.59 -3.54
CA ASN A 65 2.08 -8.89 -4.14
C ASN A 65 1.74 -8.37 -5.54
N TYR A 66 0.96 -9.12 -6.33
CA TYR A 66 0.46 -8.67 -7.62
C TYR A 66 -0.46 -7.44 -7.48
N CYS A 67 -1.41 -7.46 -6.54
CA CYS A 67 -2.26 -6.30 -6.24
C CYS A 67 -1.42 -5.08 -5.81
N PHE A 68 -0.45 -5.28 -4.92
CA PHE A 68 0.48 -4.23 -4.50
C PHE A 68 1.22 -3.61 -5.69
N ASN A 69 1.83 -4.46 -6.54
CA ASN A 69 2.57 -4.00 -7.71
C ASN A 69 1.68 -3.27 -8.71
N LYS A 70 0.47 -3.79 -8.96
CA LYS A 70 -0.51 -3.15 -9.83
C LYS A 70 -0.91 -1.76 -9.32
N TRP A 71 -1.19 -1.63 -8.03
CA TRP A 71 -1.56 -0.35 -7.42
C TRP A 71 -0.41 0.63 -7.32
N SER A 72 0.82 0.14 -7.08
CA SER A 72 2.04 0.94 -7.11
C SER A 72 2.27 1.51 -8.51
N LYS A 73 2.34 0.65 -9.54
CA LYS A 73 2.53 1.06 -10.94
C LYS A 73 1.39 1.94 -11.45
N GLY A 74 0.15 1.66 -11.02
CA GLY A 74 -1.03 2.43 -11.40
C GLY A 74 -1.17 3.76 -10.65
N GLY A 75 -0.22 4.14 -9.78
CA GLY A 75 -0.24 5.39 -9.02
C GLY A 75 -1.37 5.47 -7.98
N SER A 76 -1.99 4.34 -7.62
CA SER A 76 -3.10 4.32 -6.66
C SER A 76 -2.65 4.80 -5.29
N PHE A 77 -1.48 4.35 -4.82
CA PHE A 77 -0.93 4.81 -3.54
C PHE A 77 -0.65 6.31 -3.54
N ARG A 78 -0.13 6.86 -4.64
CA ARG A 78 0.09 8.30 -4.79
C ARG A 78 -1.22 9.08 -4.71
N ARG A 79 -2.27 8.64 -5.40
CA ARG A 79 -3.60 9.27 -5.33
C ARG A 79 -4.18 9.23 -3.92
N ILE A 80 -4.11 8.08 -3.26
CA ILE A 80 -4.54 7.91 -1.87
C ILE A 80 -3.78 8.88 -0.95
N TRP A 81 -2.46 8.93 -1.08
CA TRP A 81 -1.61 9.81 -0.28
C TRP A 81 -1.99 11.28 -0.45
N ILE A 82 -2.11 11.74 -1.69
CA ILE A 82 -2.52 13.12 -2.00
C ILE A 82 -3.90 13.42 -1.41
N HIS A 83 -4.88 12.53 -1.57
CA HIS A 83 -6.21 12.72 -1.03
C HIS A 83 -6.23 12.78 0.51
N LEU A 84 -5.46 11.92 1.16
CA LEU A 84 -5.29 11.92 2.61
C LEU A 84 -4.64 13.21 3.11
N LEU A 85 -3.60 13.71 2.41
CA LEU A 85 -2.95 14.98 2.71
C LEU A 85 -3.93 16.16 2.59
N TYR A 86 -4.69 16.23 1.49
CA TYR A 86 -5.69 17.28 1.31
C TYR A 86 -6.77 17.26 2.39
N SER A 87 -7.26 16.05 2.72
CA SER A 87 -8.35 15.88 3.69
C SER A 87 -7.93 16.18 5.12
N ASN A 88 -6.66 15.96 5.46
CA ASN A 88 -6.12 16.16 6.81
C ASN A 88 -5.17 17.37 6.88
N LYS A 89 -5.19 18.27 5.89
CA LYS A 89 -4.26 19.41 5.79
C LYS A 89 -4.25 20.28 7.05
N ARG A 90 -5.39 20.42 7.73
CA ARG A 90 -5.51 21.20 8.97
C ARG A 90 -4.92 20.50 10.20
N ALA A 91 -4.77 19.18 10.15
CA ALA A 91 -4.21 18.36 11.22
C ALA A 91 -2.73 18.01 10.96
N LEU A 92 -2.17 18.42 9.82
CA LEU A 92 -0.78 18.19 9.44
C LEU A 92 -0.02 19.51 9.58
N ASP A 93 0.85 19.57 10.58
CA ASP A 93 1.86 20.63 10.63
C ASP A 93 2.95 20.33 9.60
N LEU A 94 2.91 21.08 8.49
CA LEU A 94 3.86 20.95 7.38
C LEU A 94 5.08 21.89 7.54
N SER A 95 5.15 22.65 8.64
CA SER A 95 6.26 23.58 8.89
C SER A 95 7.60 22.86 9.06
N SER A 96 7.60 21.60 9.49
CA SER A 96 8.80 20.78 9.73
C SER A 96 8.88 19.57 8.79
N LEU A 97 8.63 19.75 7.50
CA LEU A 97 8.69 18.66 6.53
C LEU A 97 10.16 18.31 6.17
N GLN A 98 10.81 17.49 7.00
CA GLN A 98 12.12 16.90 6.68
C GLN A 98 11.96 15.73 5.69
N LEU A 99 11.85 16.08 4.40
CA LEU A 99 11.91 15.14 3.26
C LEU A 99 13.34 14.98 2.73
N ASP A 100 14.35 15.06 3.59
CA ASP A 100 15.68 14.68 3.15
C ASP A 100 15.79 13.14 3.22
N GLY A 101 16.30 12.55 2.15
CA GLY A 101 16.56 11.10 2.09
C GLY A 101 17.78 10.69 2.92
N SER A 102 18.28 11.53 3.84
CA SER A 102 19.59 11.39 4.46
C SER A 102 19.70 10.18 5.40
N TYR A 103 18.59 9.53 5.73
CA TYR A 103 18.57 8.31 6.54
C TYR A 103 18.50 6.99 5.76
N THR A 104 18.40 7.00 4.43
CA THR A 104 18.65 5.77 3.67
C THR A 104 20.12 5.72 3.27
N ARG A 105 20.97 5.08 4.09
CA ARG A 105 22.31 4.69 3.63
C ARG A 105 22.16 3.78 2.41
N SER A 106 22.36 4.29 1.21
CA SER A 106 22.74 3.47 0.07
C SER A 106 24.12 2.90 0.38
N ARG A 107 24.18 1.63 0.78
CA ARG A 107 25.42 0.96 1.19
C ARG A 107 26.31 0.57 0.00
N MET A 108 25.93 0.89 -1.24
CA MET A 108 26.73 0.66 -2.44
C MET A 108 26.73 1.90 -3.32
N GLY A 109 27.92 2.46 -3.51
CA GLY A 109 28.18 3.61 -4.38
C GLY A 109 27.86 3.28 -5.84
N GLY A 110 27.17 4.20 -6.50
CA GLY A 110 27.11 4.21 -7.96
C GLY A 110 28.42 4.76 -8.51
N GLU A 111 29.45 3.93 -8.55
CA GLU A 111 30.50 4.08 -9.55
C GLU A 111 30.04 3.36 -10.81
N GLY A 112 29.78 4.14 -11.86
CA GLY A 112 29.37 3.58 -13.15
C GLY A 112 28.62 4.54 -14.06
N LEU A 113 29.10 5.76 -14.24
CA LEU A 113 28.81 6.54 -15.44
C LEU A 113 30.12 7.08 -15.98
N VAL A 114 30.66 6.34 -16.95
CA VAL A 114 31.66 6.81 -17.91
C VAL A 114 30.98 7.86 -18.78
N ILE A 115 31.58 9.04 -18.88
CA ILE A 115 31.40 9.98 -20.00
C ILE A 115 32.78 10.14 -20.63
#